data_AF-A0A410MIU6-F1
#
_entry.id   AF-A0A410MIU6-F1
#
_cell.length_a   1.000
_cell.length_b   1.000
_cell.length_c   1.000
_cell.angle_alpha   90.00
_cell.angle_beta   90.00
_cell.angle_gamma   90.00
#
_symmetry.space_group_name_H-M   'P 1'
#
loop_
_entity.id
_entity.type
_entity.pdbx_description
1 polymer ?
#
loop_
_entity_poly.entity_id
_entity_poly.type
_entity_poly.pdbx_seq_one_letter_code
_entity_poly.pdbx_strand_id
1 'polypeptide(L)'
;MAKLGTKKTVTIEGVEYTFQHPGSREQMRIQDRAVNENGVPSSEKIADELFKNIIVEPQVSFEYFDEHDGMEEVIQEGMTFLRSGK
;
A
#
# COMPACT_ATOMS: atom_id res chain seq x y z
N MET A 1 1.25 13.54 -9.65
CA MET A 1 2.27 12.72 -8.95
C MET A 1 2.37 13.25 -7.53
N ALA A 2 2.07 12.41 -6.52
CA ALA A 2 2.28 12.81 -5.13
C ALA A 2 3.74 13.16 -4.90
N LYS A 3 3.95 14.18 -4.08
CA LYS A 3 5.29 14.51 -3.59
C LYS A 3 5.64 13.55 -2.46
N LEU A 4 6.94 13.24 -2.34
CA LEU A 4 7.50 12.50 -1.20
C LEU A 4 6.95 13.08 0.11
N GLY A 5 6.38 12.23 0.97
CA GLY A 5 5.83 12.66 2.27
C GLY A 5 4.39 13.17 2.25
N THR A 6 3.67 13.05 1.13
CA THR A 6 2.21 13.24 1.13
C THR A 6 1.59 12.18 2.04
N LYS A 7 0.75 12.59 2.98
CA LYS A 7 -0.01 11.69 3.86
C LYS A 7 -1.50 11.78 3.54
N LYS A 8 -2.19 10.65 3.61
CA LYS A 8 -3.65 10.55 3.44
C LYS A 8 -4.18 9.63 4.53
N THR A 9 -5.13 10.12 5.30
CA THR A 9 -5.91 9.27 6.21
C THR A 9 -7.17 8.80 5.49
N VAL A 10 -7.48 7.52 5.60
CA VAL A 10 -8.71 6.91 5.07
C VAL A 10 -9.27 6.01 6.15
N THR A 11 -10.57 6.15 6.40
CA THR A 11 -11.29 5.23 7.29
C THR A 11 -11.86 4.10 6.46
N ILE A 12 -11.45 2.86 6.74
CA ILE A 12 -11.94 1.65 6.07
C ILE A 12 -12.47 0.72 7.17
N GLU A 13 -13.70 0.22 7.01
CA GLU A 13 -14.37 -0.65 8.01
C GLU A 13 -14.35 -0.10 9.46
N GLY A 14 -14.34 1.24 9.60
CA GLY A 14 -14.28 1.91 10.91
C GLY A 14 -12.88 2.03 11.52
N VAL A 15 -11.84 1.56 10.84
CA VAL A 15 -10.43 1.72 11.23
C VAL A 15 -9.80 2.86 10.44
N GLU A 16 -9.13 3.79 11.13
CA GLU A 16 -8.41 4.90 10.48
C GLU A 16 -7.01 4.45 10.05
N TYR A 17 -6.78 4.44 8.73
CA TYR A 17 -5.51 4.10 8.11
C TYR A 17 -4.82 5.36 7.58
N THR A 18 -3.55 5.52 7.93
CA THR A 18 -2.67 6.57 7.44
C THR A 18 -1.74 6.00 6.38
N PHE A 19 -1.94 6.46 5.15
CA PHE A 19 -1.07 6.20 4.02
C PHE A 19 -0.04 7.32 3.87
N GLN A 20 1.20 6.99 3.57
CA GLN A 20 2.28 7.92 3.29
C GLN A 20 2.95 7.57 1.97
N HIS A 21 3.14 8.58 1.11
CA HIS A 21 3.71 8.35 -0.21
C HIS A 21 5.25 8.25 -0.11
N PRO A 22 5.86 7.10 -0.47
CA PRO A 22 7.30 6.87 -0.31
C PRO A 22 8.15 7.61 -1.36
N GLY A 23 7.49 8.30 -2.30
CA GLY A 23 8.10 9.06 -3.40
C GLY A 23 8.19 8.26 -4.69
N SER A 24 8.33 8.95 -5.81
CA SER A 24 8.30 8.34 -7.15
C SER A 24 9.40 7.29 -7.36
N ARG A 25 10.57 7.47 -6.72
CA ARG A 25 11.69 6.52 -6.83
C ARG A 25 11.41 5.22 -6.10
N GLU A 26 10.93 5.28 -4.87
CA GLU A 26 10.59 4.08 -4.10
C GLU A 26 9.35 3.39 -4.67
N GLN A 27 8.38 4.15 -5.20
CA GLN A 27 7.27 3.59 -5.97
C GLN A 27 7.74 2.70 -7.13
N MET A 28 8.66 3.19 -7.98
CA MET A 28 9.20 2.37 -9.07
C MET A 28 9.93 1.15 -8.53
N ARG A 29 10.70 1.28 -7.44
CA ARG A 29 11.40 0.16 -6.81
C ARG A 29 10.45 -0.89 -6.23
N ILE A 30 9.29 -0.49 -5.71
CA ILE A 30 8.26 -1.41 -5.21
C ILE A 30 7.69 -2.19 -6.39
N GLN A 31 7.34 -1.52 -7.49
CA GLN A 31 6.83 -2.20 -8.69
C GLN A 31 7.85 -3.17 -9.29
N ASP A 32 9.13 -2.78 -9.36
CA ASP A 32 10.21 -3.63 -9.85
C ASP A 32 10.46 -4.84 -8.95
N ARG A 33 10.29 -4.70 -7.62
CA ARG A 33 10.48 -5.80 -6.65
C ARG A 33 9.27 -6.73 -6.57
N ALA A 34 8.09 -6.19 -6.79
CA ALA A 34 6.83 -6.91 -6.66
C ALA A 34 6.45 -7.69 -7.94
N VAL A 35 7.44 -8.24 -8.63
CA VAL A 35 7.28 -9.21 -9.71
C VAL A 35 7.59 -10.63 -9.22
N ASN A 36 6.89 -11.61 -9.77
CA ASN A 36 7.18 -13.03 -9.58
C ASN A 36 8.27 -13.52 -10.55
N GLU A 37 8.68 -14.78 -10.44
CA GLU A 37 9.73 -15.38 -11.28
C GLU A 37 9.40 -15.38 -12.78
N ASN A 38 8.11 -15.23 -13.13
CA ASN A 38 7.64 -15.14 -14.51
C ASN A 38 7.57 -13.69 -15.03
N GLY A 39 8.02 -12.70 -14.25
CA GLY A 39 7.96 -11.28 -14.59
C GLY A 39 6.55 -10.68 -14.48
N VAL A 40 5.61 -11.38 -13.83
CA VAL A 40 4.23 -10.92 -13.63
C VAL A 40 4.12 -10.26 -12.25
N PRO A 41 3.40 -9.13 -12.11
CA PRO A 41 3.17 -8.51 -10.81
C PRO A 41 2.52 -9.50 -9.84
N SER A 42 3.13 -9.69 -8.67
CA SER A 42 2.57 -10.55 -7.61
C SER A 42 1.76 -9.69 -6.66
N SER A 43 0.45 -9.93 -6.63
CA SER A 43 -0.47 -9.23 -5.73
C SER A 43 -0.04 -9.32 -4.26
N GLU A 44 0.47 -10.48 -3.85
CA GLU A 44 0.98 -10.73 -2.50
C GLU A 44 2.19 -9.85 -2.18
N LYS A 45 3.20 -9.81 -3.07
CA LYS A 45 4.38 -8.95 -2.87
C LYS A 45 4.02 -7.48 -2.91
N ILE A 46 3.10 -7.09 -3.79
CA ILE A 46 2.61 -5.71 -3.87
C ILE A 46 1.97 -5.33 -2.54
N ALA A 47 1.04 -6.14 -2.04
CA ALA A 47 0.36 -5.89 -0.78
C ALA A 47 1.34 -5.81 0.40
N ASP A 48 2.31 -6.72 0.49
CA ASP A 48 3.36 -6.67 1.53
C ASP A 48 4.17 -5.35 1.49
N GLU A 49 4.61 -4.92 0.30
CA GLU A 49 5.34 -3.67 0.14
C GLU A 49 4.46 -2.43 0.43
N LEU A 50 3.16 -2.48 0.10
CA LEU A 50 2.20 -1.42 0.44
C LEU A 50 2.04 -1.30 1.96
N PHE A 51 1.89 -2.41 2.65
CA PHE A 51 1.75 -2.45 4.11
C PHE A 51 3.00 -1.93 4.82
N LYS A 52 4.19 -2.17 4.26
CA LYS A 52 5.47 -1.75 4.86
C LYS A 52 5.89 -0.32 4.51
N ASN A 53 5.65 0.13 3.28
CA ASN A 53 6.18 1.40 2.78
C ASN A 53 5.12 2.48 2.63
N ILE A 54 3.85 2.12 2.51
CA ILE A 54 2.75 3.07 2.32
C ILE A 54 1.91 3.20 3.59
N ILE A 55 1.49 2.11 4.21
CA ILE A 55 0.70 2.19 5.43
C ILE A 55 1.64 2.44 6.60
N VAL A 56 1.54 3.62 7.20
CA VAL A 56 2.38 3.98 8.34
C VAL A 56 1.67 3.69 9.66
N GLU A 57 0.35 3.89 9.74
CA GLU A 57 -0.43 3.64 10.96
C GLU A 57 -1.87 3.22 10.61
N PRO A 58 -2.46 2.20 11.26
CA PRO A 58 -1.78 1.18 12.05
C PRO A 58 -0.85 0.32 11.17
N GLN A 59 0.20 -0.26 11.76
CA GLN A 59 0.98 -1.28 11.06
C GLN A 59 0.09 -2.50 10.84
N VAL A 60 -0.26 -2.74 9.59
CA VAL A 60 -1.02 -3.91 9.17
C VAL A 60 -0.12 -4.93 8.49
N SER A 61 -0.58 -6.16 8.50
CA SER A 61 0.02 -7.30 7.79
C SER A 61 -1.12 -8.17 7.27
N PHE A 62 -0.80 -9.18 6.46
CA PHE A 62 -1.80 -10.18 6.08
C PHE A 62 -2.46 -10.83 7.31
N GLU A 63 -1.68 -11.12 8.36
CA GLU A 63 -2.20 -11.67 9.62
C GLU A 63 -3.19 -10.72 10.31
N TYR A 64 -2.96 -9.40 10.26
CA TYR A 64 -3.91 -8.42 10.78
C TYR A 64 -5.26 -8.53 10.05
N PHE A 65 -5.20 -8.68 8.72
CA PHE A 65 -6.38 -8.78 7.88
C PHE A 65 -7.00 -10.18 7.81
N ASP A 66 -6.33 -11.22 8.31
CA ASP A 66 -6.97 -12.52 8.56
C ASP A 66 -8.03 -12.41 9.68
N GLU A 67 -7.85 -11.45 10.60
CA GLU A 67 -8.80 -11.15 11.69
C GLU A 67 -9.66 -9.90 11.43
N HIS A 68 -9.31 -9.07 10.43
CA HIS A 68 -9.99 -7.81 10.12
C HIS A 68 -10.36 -7.71 8.64
N ASP A 69 -11.63 -7.42 8.37
CA ASP A 69 -12.11 -7.14 7.02
C ASP A 69 -11.56 -5.80 6.47
N GLY A 70 -11.65 -5.60 5.15
CA GLY A 70 -11.24 -4.37 4.48
C GLY A 70 -9.84 -4.40 3.84
N MET A 71 -9.16 -5.56 3.84
CA MET A 71 -7.85 -5.73 3.17
C MET A 71 -7.87 -5.26 1.72
N GLU A 72 -8.88 -5.66 0.96
CA GLU A 72 -8.96 -5.39 -0.48
C GLU A 72 -9.11 -3.89 -0.75
N GLU A 73 -9.92 -3.20 0.05
CA GLU A 73 -10.07 -1.74 -0.01
C GLU A 73 -8.79 -1.02 0.40
N VAL A 74 -8.11 -1.47 1.46
CA VAL A 74 -6.83 -0.90 1.90
C VAL A 74 -5.78 -1.02 0.80
N ILE A 75 -5.69 -2.18 0.15
CA ILE A 75 -4.77 -2.43 -0.96
C ILE A 75 -5.13 -1.56 -2.17
N GLN A 76 -6.42 -1.45 -2.51
CA GLN A 76 -6.88 -0.66 -3.64
C GLN A 76 -6.67 0.84 -3.43
N GLU A 77 -6.98 1.36 -2.25
CA GLU A 77 -6.71 2.75 -1.86
C GLU A 77 -5.20 3.00 -1.81
N GLY A 78 -4.41 2.09 -1.24
CA GLY A 78 -2.95 2.17 -1.19
C GLY A 78 -2.31 2.23 -2.59
N MET A 79 -2.74 1.38 -3.52
CA MET A 79 -2.29 1.40 -4.92
C MET A 79 -2.73 2.68 -5.64
N THR A 80 -3.96 3.12 -5.42
CA THR A 80 -4.49 4.37 -6.01
C THR A 80 -3.69 5.57 -5.51
N PHE A 81 -3.41 5.61 -4.21
CA PHE A 81 -2.62 6.66 -3.58
C PHE A 81 -1.18 6.64 -4.10
N LEU A 82 -0.58 5.46 -4.26
CA LEU A 82 0.74 5.29 -4.87
C LEU A 82 0.78 5.83 -6.30
N ARG A 83 -0.24 5.57 -7.13
CA ARG A 83 -0.25 5.98 -8.54
C ARG A 83 -0.65 7.44 -8.75
N SER A 84 -1.72 7.87 -8.09
CA SER A 84 -2.35 9.19 -8.28
C SER A 84 -1.72 10.25 -7.39
N GLY A 85 -1.34 9.87 -6.17
CA GLY A 85 -0.91 10.80 -5.15
C GLY A 85 -2.02 11.71 -4.61
N LYS A 86 -3.27 11.33 -4.82
CA LYS A 86 -4.49 12.00 -4.36
C LYS A 86 -5.34 11.00 -3.58
#